data_AF-A0A967I349-F1
#
_entry.id   AF-A0A967I349-F1
#
_cell.length_a   1.000
_cell.length_b   1.000
_cell.length_c   1.000
_cell.angle_alpha   90.00
_cell.angle_beta   90.00
_cell.angle_gamma   90.00
#
_symmetry.space_group_name_H-M   'P 1'
#
loop_
_entity.id
_entity.type
_entity.pdbx_description
1 polymer ?
#
loop_
_entity_poly.entity_id
_entity_poly.type
_entity_poly.pdbx_seq_one_letter_code
_entity_poly.pdbx_strand_id
1 'polypeptide(L)'
;TTVRALLRQRVAMEGDIARIVSDVNLELVRDVQESGRFMTMFFLEIEPGNKILHWVRAGHEPAILYNAREDSFLELAGEGMALGVV
;
A
#
# COMPACT_ATOMS: atom_id res chain seq x y z
N THR A 1 -13.26 -0.09 8.65
CA THR A 1 -13.54 1.33 8.35
C THR A 1 -12.39 2.25 8.74
N THR A 2 -11.63 1.94 9.79
CA THR A 2 -10.51 2.74 10.34
C THR A 2 -9.34 2.98 9.37
N VAL A 3 -8.79 1.92 8.76
CA VAL A 3 -7.58 2.04 7.92
C VAL A 3 -7.78 2.91 6.69
N ARG A 4 -8.94 2.85 6.04
CA ARG A 4 -9.27 3.74 4.92
C ARG A 4 -9.27 5.22 5.33
N ALA A 5 -9.74 5.53 6.54
CA ALA A 5 -9.75 6.91 7.05
C ALA A 5 -8.33 7.38 7.39
N LEU A 6 -7.55 6.54 8.09
CA LEU A 6 -6.14 6.81 8.40
C LEU A 6 -5.31 7.04 7.14
N LEU A 7 -5.48 6.18 6.12
CA LEU A 7 -4.80 6.33 4.83
C LEU A 7 -5.17 7.63 4.14
N ARG A 8 -6.48 7.96 4.05
CA ARG A 8 -6.94 9.22 3.43
C ARG A 8 -6.38 10.45 4.13
N GLN A 9 -6.33 10.44 5.46
CA GLN A 9 -5.73 11.53 6.22
C GLN A 9 -4.23 11.62 5.95
N ARG A 10 -3.52 10.49 5.96
CA ARG A 10 -2.06 10.45 5.84
C ARG A 10 -1.55 10.84 4.45
N VAL A 11 -2.30 10.49 3.39
CA VAL A 11 -2.02 10.88 2.00
C VAL A 11 -2.16 12.39 1.78
N ALA A 12 -2.99 13.08 2.58
CA ALA A 12 -3.11 14.54 2.49
C ALA A 12 -1.92 15.29 3.12
N MET A 13 -0.96 14.57 3.71
CA MET A 13 0.25 15.09 4.33
C MET A 13 1.46 14.69 3.48
N GLU A 14 2.56 15.44 3.59
CA GLU A 14 3.80 15.11 2.89
C GLU A 14 4.40 13.76 3.31
N GLY A 15 5.06 13.09 2.37
CA GLY A 15 5.75 11.82 2.58
C GLY A 15 5.61 10.89 1.39
N ASP A 16 6.60 10.02 1.19
CA ASP A 16 6.51 8.97 0.17
C ASP A 16 5.54 7.86 0.57
N ILE A 17 5.17 7.03 -0.41
CA ILE A 17 4.24 5.91 -0.23
C ILE A 17 4.65 4.94 0.91
N ALA A 18 5.96 4.71 1.10
CA ALA A 18 6.45 3.79 2.12
C ALA A 18 6.26 4.37 3.53
N ARG A 19 6.53 5.68 3.69
CA ARG A 19 6.29 6.44 4.91
C ARG A 19 4.80 6.46 5.26
N ILE A 20 3.94 6.74 4.28
CA ILE A 20 2.48 6.76 4.45
C ILE A 20 1.99 5.41 4.99
N VAL A 21 2.38 4.30 4.35
CA VAL A 21 1.93 2.96 4.74
C VAL A 21 2.50 2.56 6.11
N SER A 22 3.75 2.93 6.40
CA SER A 22 4.37 2.67 7.72
C SER A 22 3.64 3.41 8.84
N ASP A 23 3.29 4.68 8.65
CA ASP A 23 2.56 5.47 9.64
C ASP A 23 1.15 4.89 9.87
N VAL A 24 0.46 4.47 8.79
CA VAL A 24 -0.84 3.78 8.90
C VAL A 24 -0.71 2.43 9.62
N ASN A 25 0.37 1.67 9.39
CA ASN A 25 0.61 0.41 10.07
C ASN A 25 0.78 0.60 11.58
N LEU A 26 1.54 1.63 11.98
CA LEU A 26 1.77 1.94 13.39
C LEU A 26 0.49 2.28 14.14
N GLU A 27 -0.39 3.09 13.55
CA GLU A 27 -1.69 3.39 14.15
C GLU A 27 -2.59 2.15 14.18
N LEU A 28 -2.58 1.34 13.12
CA LEU A 28 -3.37 0.11 13.09
C LEU A 28 -2.92 -0.88 14.17
N VAL A 29 -1.61 -1.07 14.36
CA VAL A 29 -1.06 -1.96 15.39
C VAL A 29 -1.59 -1.58 16.78
N ARG A 30 -1.64 -0.28 17.10
CA ARG A 30 -2.19 0.20 18.38
C ARG A 30 -3.67 -0.16 18.55
N ASP A 31 -4.45 -0.07 17.47
CA ASP A 31 -5.88 -0.35 17.49
C ASP A 31 -6.21 -1.85 17.57
N VAL A 32 -5.32 -2.73 17.09
CA VAL A 32 -5.61 -4.16 16.91
C VAL A 32 -4.74 -5.11 17.75
N GLN A 33 -3.78 -4.59 18.53
CA GLN A 33 -2.78 -5.37 19.26
C GLN A 33 -3.38 -6.54 20.06
N GLU A 34 -4.49 -6.33 20.78
CA GLU A 34 -5.10 -7.37 21.62
C GLU A 34 -5.92 -8.40 20.83
N SER A 35 -6.29 -8.06 19.59
CA SER A 35 -7.19 -8.87 18.76
C SER A 35 -6.48 -9.80 17.78
N GLY A 36 -5.17 -9.60 17.55
CA GLY A 36 -4.39 -10.33 16.53
C GLY A 36 -4.88 -10.11 15.09
N ARG A 37 -5.68 -9.08 14.85
CA ARG A 37 -6.24 -8.78 13.53
C ARG A 37 -5.20 -8.11 12.65
N PHE A 38 -5.17 -8.53 11.39
CA PHE A 38 -4.35 -7.93 10.34
C PHE A 38 -5.23 -7.62 9.12
N MET A 39 -4.69 -6.84 8.19
CA MET A 39 -5.31 -6.65 6.88
C MET A 39 -4.28 -6.54 5.78
N THR A 40 -4.66 -7.04 4.60
CA THR A 40 -3.85 -6.91 3.39
C THR A 40 -4.28 -5.69 2.58
N MET A 41 -3.34 -5.00 1.92
CA MET A 41 -3.64 -3.81 1.12
C MET A 41 -2.63 -3.59 0.00
N PHE A 42 -3.09 -3.50 -1.24
CA PHE A 42 -2.29 -2.93 -2.33
C PHE A 42 -2.51 -1.42 -2.42
N PHE A 43 -1.43 -0.63 -2.41
CA PHE A 43 -1.48 0.83 -2.55
C PHE A 43 -0.54 1.27 -3.67
N LEU A 44 -1.03 2.12 -4.56
CA LEU A 44 -0.36 2.59 -5.77
C LEU A 44 -0.43 4.11 -5.84
N GLU A 45 0.72 4.73 -6.04
CA GLU A 45 0.88 6.12 -6.42
C GLU A 45 1.34 6.19 -7.88
N ILE A 46 0.69 7.07 -8.64
CA ILE A 46 0.97 7.29 -10.06
C ILE A 46 1.52 8.70 -10.20
N GLU A 47 2.71 8.82 -10.77
CA GLU A 47 3.32 10.10 -11.14
C GLU A 47 3.27 10.26 -12.67
N PRO A 48 2.24 10.92 -13.23
CA PRO A 48 2.01 10.92 -14.68
C PRO A 48 3.06 11.69 -15.46
N GLY A 49 3.63 12.76 -14.85
CA GLY A 49 4.63 13.61 -15.50
C GLY A 49 5.91 12.85 -15.83
N ASN A 50 6.35 11.98 -14.92
CA ASN A 50 7.56 11.18 -15.07
C ASN A 50 7.28 9.74 -15.54
N LYS A 51 6.00 9.35 -15.66
CA LYS A 51 5.55 7.98 -15.98
C LYS A 51 6.08 6.94 -14.99
N ILE A 52 6.10 7.30 -13.71
CA ILE A 52 6.58 6.45 -12.62
C ILE A 52 5.38 5.92 -11.83
N LEU A 53 5.47 4.65 -11.46
CA LEU A 53 4.55 4.00 -10.53
C LEU A 53 5.33 3.65 -9.26
N HIS A 54 4.79 4.01 -8.11
CA HIS A 54 5.29 3.58 -6.80
C HIS A 54 4.20 2.75 -6.12
N TRP A 55 4.54 1.58 -5.58
CA TRP A 55 3.54 0.72 -4.96
C TRP A 55 4.05 0.02 -3.71
N VAL A 56 3.11 -0.34 -2.84
CA VAL A 56 3.31 -1.17 -1.64
C VAL A 56 2.24 -2.25 -1.62
N ARG A 57 2.63 -3.51 -1.41
CA ARG A 57 1.69 -4.64 -1.42
C ARG A 57 1.04 -4.93 -0.07
N ALA A 58 1.66 -4.55 1.04
CA ALA A 58 1.23 -4.85 2.41
C ALA A 58 0.50 -6.20 2.57
N GLY A 59 1.17 -7.32 2.22
CA GLY A 59 0.62 -8.67 2.31
C GLY A 59 -0.44 -9.08 1.26
N HIS A 60 -0.85 -8.19 0.36
CA HIS A 60 -1.80 -8.46 -0.73
C HIS A 60 -1.10 -9.08 -1.95
N GLU A 61 -1.83 -9.87 -2.74
CA GLU A 61 -1.34 -10.37 -4.04
C GLU A 61 -0.91 -9.21 -4.97
N PRO A 62 0.13 -9.39 -5.80
CA PRO A 62 0.59 -8.36 -6.74
C PRO A 62 -0.53 -7.86 -7.65
N ALA A 63 -0.53 -6.57 -7.96
CA ALA A 63 -1.40 -6.04 -9.00
C ALA A 63 -0.86 -6.38 -10.39
N ILE A 64 -1.74 -6.48 -11.38
CA ILE A 64 -1.38 -6.75 -12.77
C ILE A 64 -1.40 -5.43 -13.57
N LEU A 65 -0.27 -5.13 -14.22
CA LEU A 65 -0.13 -4.05 -15.18
C LEU A 65 -0.14 -4.63 -16.60
N TYR A 66 -1.12 -4.24 -17.41
CA TYR A 66 -1.19 -4.61 -18.82
C TYR A 66 -0.47 -3.58 -19.70
N ASN A 67 0.50 -4.04 -20.49
CA ASN A 67 1.20 -3.24 -21.50
C ASN A 67 0.62 -3.51 -22.89
N ALA A 68 -0.26 -2.63 -23.37
CA ALA A 68 -0.92 -2.77 -24.66
C ALA A 68 0.03 -2.68 -25.88
N ARG A 69 1.23 -2.10 -25.73
CA ARG A 69 2.20 -2.04 -26.85
C ARG A 69 2.82 -3.40 -27.12
N GLU A 70 3.03 -4.18 -26.07
CA GLU A 70 3.72 -5.47 -26.11
C GLU A 70 2.76 -6.65 -25.97
N ASP A 71 1.46 -6.39 -25.78
CA ASP A 71 0.43 -7.38 -25.49
C ASP A 71 0.86 -8.30 -24.33
N SER A 72 1.34 -7.69 -23.25
CA SER A 72 1.98 -8.39 -22.14
C SER A 72 1.45 -7.94 -20.79
N PHE A 73 1.57 -8.82 -19.79
CA PHE A 73 1.21 -8.56 -18.41
C PHE A 73 2.47 -8.54 -17.55
N LEU A 74 2.52 -7.59 -16.63
CA LEU A 74 3.56 -7.43 -15.62
C LEU A 74 2.92 -7.49 -14.25
N GLU A 75 3.55 -8.21 -13.32
CA GLU A 75 3.15 -8.15 -11.92
C GLU A 75 3.89 -7.02 -11.21
N LEU A 76 3.14 -6.15 -10.53
CA LEU A 76 3.66 -5.17 -9.60
C LEU A 76 3.98 -5.85 -8.26
N ALA A 77 4.98 -6.74 -8.33
CA ALA A 77 5.50 -7.50 -7.20
C ALA A 77 6.34 -6.61 -6.28
N GLY A 78 6.71 -7.12 -5.12
CA GLY A 78 7.50 -6.40 -4.12
C GLY A 78 7.47 -7.12 -2.79
N GLU A 79 8.27 -6.70 -1.82
CA GLU A 79 8.26 -7.30 -0.48
C GLU A 79 7.27 -6.56 0.44
N GLY A 80 6.94 -7.16 1.59
CA GLY A 80 6.14 -6.50 2.63
C GLY A 80 5.03 -7.38 3.22
N MET A 81 4.91 -7.33 4.54
CA MET A 81 3.91 -8.06 5.31
C MET A 81 2.56 -7.32 5.35
N ALA A 82 1.51 -8.01 5.81
CA ALA A 82 0.20 -7.41 6.05
C ALA A 82 0.28 -6.29 7.10
N LEU A 83 -0.66 -5.35 7.03
CA LEU A 83 -0.80 -4.30 8.05
C LEU A 83 -1.34 -4.89 9.36
N GLY A 84 -0.95 -4.29 10.49
CA GLY A 84 -1.27 -4.76 11.83
C GLY A 84 -0.23 -5.73 12.40
N VAL A 85 0.92 -5.87 11.71
CA VAL A 85 2.03 -6.75 12.10
C VAL A 85 3.27 -5.89 12.39
N VAL A 86 4.09 -6.33 13.36
CA VAL A 86 5.35 -5.70 13.79
C VAL A 86 6.53 -6.63 13.51
#